data_AF-A0A8H7KFY9-F1
#
_entry.id   AF-A0A8H7KFY9-F1
#
_cell.length_a   1.000
_cell.length_b   1.000
_cell.length_c   1.000
_cell.angle_alpha   90.00
_cell.angle_beta   90.00
_cell.angle_gamma   90.00
#
_symmetry.space_group_name_H-M   'P 1'
#
loop_
_entity.id
_entity.type
_entity.pdbx_description
1 polymer ?
#
loop_
_entity_poly.entity_id
_entity_poly.type
_entity_poly.pdbx_seq_one_letter_code
_entity_poly.pdbx_strand_id
1 'polypeptide(L)'
;MHSRPRGSVAQFDPLLNSLVDLAPCLAIDYPGGGRSGFNTTSWDAYSFEALGELFETIIEDYRDKDAGQTVVLLGHSMGTAHAARLANREVAHVTRLAEYVVGLIAICPASPVSEVLANRVRWFLWVPGWIFDLWRAWDGMGGPESGSVRRLVGPDAEPELKAMQYRYNKQSRTPVWRRTLNGALPTYKEGKPVGGMVSLDVWAGLNIPVFVIAGDKDTLTPPSEVEKIFQAVKLGLKDAGSEAAGTDALGAVSAAPVDISTRLEDHLPETIEDIRESDFYKTKEPQTESQDDDPSTPQETPADVPPQPRHPRKVVKYIVMPEATHAVLYVPKSVRALAGLVSDFLATNVTKRLSLAWQLQYLSREGKWDVKNLNKWKKVAPVSEPIGPAGKPIFRAMKTLREADDVHTPTEFVSHWGHIIRNVVDISKDQPVYDPRGLERAGVHYHKFPTVSKVPPTAEEVEQFIQLIDTIRSRQPENNEGEKELIGVHCHYGFNRTGYFIVCYLVERCDFSVKDAIAEFATNRPHGIRHSHFLDRLYVRYSVEAVQKD
;
A
#
# COMPACT_ATOMS: atom_id res chain seq x y z
N MET A 1 23.72 -6.05 -19.21
CA MET A 1 22.41 -6.57 -19.71
C MET A 1 22.12 -7.86 -18.97
N HIS A 2 21.10 -7.91 -18.10
CA HIS A 2 20.95 -8.99 -17.12
C HIS A 2 19.58 -9.66 -17.12
N SER A 3 19.52 -10.90 -16.60
CA SER A 3 18.34 -11.77 -16.52
C SER A 3 17.25 -11.18 -15.60
N ARG A 4 16.51 -10.20 -16.11
CA ARG A 4 15.45 -9.53 -15.35
C ARG A 4 14.11 -10.28 -15.50
N PRO A 5 13.34 -10.47 -14.43
CA PRO A 5 11.91 -10.66 -14.55
C PRO A 5 11.31 -9.38 -15.11
N ARG A 6 10.45 -9.49 -16.13
CA ARG A 6 9.71 -8.35 -16.66
C ARG A 6 8.25 -8.72 -16.84
N GLY A 7 7.38 -7.81 -16.41
CA GLY A 7 5.94 -7.85 -16.69
C GLY A 7 5.21 -9.03 -16.06
N SER A 8 5.52 -9.34 -14.79
CA SER A 8 4.79 -10.35 -14.01
C SER A 8 4.02 -9.66 -12.89
N VAL A 9 2.71 -9.89 -12.84
CA VAL A 9 1.80 -9.41 -11.78
C VAL A 9 2.22 -9.93 -10.41
N ALA A 10 2.87 -11.09 -10.33
CA ALA A 10 3.33 -11.66 -9.07
C ALA A 10 4.26 -10.71 -8.28
N GLN A 11 5.00 -9.83 -8.97
CA GLN A 11 5.84 -8.82 -8.31
C GLN A 11 5.03 -7.74 -7.59
N PHE A 12 3.78 -7.52 -8.00
CA PHE A 12 2.88 -6.57 -7.38
C PHE A 12 2.04 -7.18 -6.26
N ASP A 13 2.05 -8.51 -6.08
CA ASP A 13 1.17 -9.21 -5.12
C ASP A 13 1.20 -8.61 -3.70
N PRO A 14 2.37 -8.33 -3.08
CA PRO A 14 2.39 -7.76 -1.74
C PRO A 14 1.79 -6.34 -1.68
N LEU A 15 1.95 -5.55 -2.73
CA LEU A 15 1.38 -4.20 -2.84
C LEU A 15 -0.13 -4.25 -3.14
N LEU A 16 -0.55 -5.11 -4.06
CA LEU A 16 -1.95 -5.28 -4.45
C LEU A 16 -2.80 -5.72 -3.27
N ASN A 17 -2.29 -6.62 -2.42
CA ASN A 17 -2.97 -7.03 -1.19
C ASN A 17 -3.31 -5.86 -0.25
N SER A 18 -2.65 -4.71 -0.39
CA SER A 18 -2.98 -3.47 0.35
C SER A 18 -3.86 -2.50 -0.45
N LEU A 19 -3.71 -2.46 -1.79
CA LEU A 19 -4.42 -1.50 -2.65
C LEU A 19 -5.84 -1.95 -3.01
N VAL A 20 -6.13 -3.25 -2.97
CA VAL A 20 -7.48 -3.80 -3.24
C VAL A 20 -8.53 -3.30 -2.24
N ASP A 21 -8.10 -2.89 -1.04
CA ASP A 21 -8.98 -2.30 -0.04
C ASP A 21 -9.38 -0.85 -0.39
N LEU A 22 -8.70 -0.20 -1.35
CA LEU A 22 -8.97 1.17 -1.76
C LEU A 22 -9.84 1.27 -3.02
N ALA A 23 -9.65 0.35 -3.98
CA ALA A 23 -10.37 0.33 -5.24
C ALA A 23 -10.27 -1.03 -5.94
N PRO A 24 -11.21 -1.36 -6.85
CA PRO A 24 -11.04 -2.48 -7.76
C PRO A 24 -9.73 -2.38 -8.54
N CYS A 25 -8.93 -3.44 -8.51
CA CYS A 25 -7.62 -3.47 -9.14
C CYS A 25 -7.62 -4.40 -10.35
N LEU A 26 -7.11 -3.90 -11.48
CA LEU A 26 -6.78 -4.70 -12.67
C LEU A 26 -5.25 -4.81 -12.75
N ALA A 27 -4.75 -6.04 -12.90
CA ALA A 27 -3.32 -6.30 -13.04
C ALA A 27 -3.06 -7.10 -14.32
N ILE A 28 -2.03 -6.71 -15.08
CA ILE A 28 -1.78 -7.22 -16.43
C ILE A 28 -0.38 -7.85 -16.49
N ASP A 29 -0.34 -9.16 -16.79
CA ASP A 29 0.90 -9.84 -17.18
C ASP A 29 1.27 -9.47 -18.62
N TYR A 30 2.54 -9.14 -18.86
CA TYR A 30 3.02 -8.87 -20.21
C TYR A 30 2.94 -10.14 -21.06
N PRO A 31 2.78 -10.06 -22.39
CA PRO A 31 2.83 -11.23 -23.26
C PRO A 31 4.08 -12.10 -23.02
N GLY A 32 3.89 -13.33 -22.56
CA GLY A 32 4.99 -14.25 -22.21
C GLY A 32 5.66 -14.01 -20.84
N GLY A 33 5.16 -13.07 -20.04
CA GLY A 33 5.49 -12.83 -18.64
C GLY A 33 4.43 -13.43 -17.70
N GLY A 34 4.81 -13.71 -16.45
CA GLY A 34 3.90 -14.26 -15.44
C GLY A 34 3.16 -15.52 -15.92
N ARG A 35 1.83 -15.47 -15.91
CA ARG A 35 0.95 -16.54 -16.42
C ARG A 35 0.59 -16.38 -17.90
N SER A 36 0.97 -15.28 -18.54
CA SER A 36 0.69 -15.04 -19.95
C SER A 36 1.51 -15.95 -20.86
N GLY A 37 0.86 -16.52 -21.87
CA GLY A 37 1.48 -17.38 -22.87
C GLY A 37 2.43 -16.61 -23.80
N PHE A 38 3.36 -17.33 -24.43
CA PHE A 38 4.25 -16.78 -25.46
C PHE A 38 3.87 -17.31 -26.85
N ASN A 39 2.63 -17.03 -27.26
CA ASN A 39 2.06 -17.58 -28.49
C ASN A 39 2.51 -16.77 -29.72
N THR A 40 2.48 -15.45 -29.63
CA THR A 40 2.96 -14.55 -30.68
C THR A 40 4.46 -14.35 -30.53
N THR A 41 5.24 -14.68 -31.56
CA THR A 41 6.71 -14.66 -31.50
C THR A 41 7.34 -13.60 -32.43
N SER A 42 6.54 -12.79 -33.11
CA SER A 42 7.03 -11.66 -33.90
C SER A 42 7.69 -10.62 -32.99
N TRP A 43 8.72 -9.93 -33.48
CA TRP A 43 9.39 -8.87 -32.71
C TRP A 43 8.53 -7.61 -32.62
N ASP A 44 7.75 -7.31 -33.67
CA ASP A 44 6.91 -6.11 -33.75
C ASP A 44 5.77 -6.13 -32.72
N ALA A 45 5.25 -7.32 -32.37
CA ALA A 45 4.25 -7.50 -31.31
C ALA A 45 4.77 -7.15 -29.91
N TYR A 46 6.08 -6.97 -29.77
CA TYR A 46 6.76 -6.57 -28.54
C TYR A 46 7.36 -5.17 -28.63
N SER A 47 7.07 -4.42 -29.70
CA SER A 47 7.38 -2.99 -29.76
C SER A 47 6.71 -2.27 -28.59
N PHE A 48 7.31 -1.16 -28.17
CA PHE A 48 6.78 -0.39 -27.05
C PHE A 48 5.37 0.15 -27.35
N GLU A 49 5.12 0.50 -28.60
CA GLU A 49 3.84 0.96 -29.13
C GLU A 49 2.80 -0.16 -29.11
N ALA A 50 3.10 -1.34 -29.67
CA ALA A 50 2.16 -2.47 -29.69
C ALA A 50 1.78 -2.94 -28.27
N LEU A 51 2.75 -2.97 -27.35
CA LEU A 51 2.46 -3.29 -25.95
C LEU A 51 1.60 -2.19 -25.29
N GLY A 52 1.88 -0.91 -25.62
CA GLY A 52 1.06 0.22 -25.18
C GLY A 52 -0.40 0.12 -25.64
N GLU A 53 -0.63 -0.13 -26.94
CA GLU A 53 -1.95 -0.33 -27.53
C GLU A 53 -2.69 -1.52 -26.92
N LEU A 54 -1.96 -2.62 -26.66
CA LEU A 54 -2.51 -3.80 -25.99
C LEU A 54 -2.98 -3.46 -24.57
N PHE A 55 -2.15 -2.78 -23.77
CA PHE A 55 -2.52 -2.37 -22.42
C PHE A 55 -3.69 -1.38 -22.42
N GLU A 56 -3.68 -0.43 -23.37
CA GLU A 56 -4.76 0.52 -23.56
C GLU A 56 -6.10 -0.18 -23.83
N THR A 57 -6.10 -1.13 -24.77
CA THR A 57 -7.28 -1.91 -25.15
C THR A 57 -7.80 -2.73 -23.97
N ILE A 58 -6.91 -3.43 -23.26
CA ILE A 58 -7.28 -4.24 -22.09
C ILE A 58 -7.90 -3.35 -21.00
N ILE A 59 -7.29 -2.23 -20.65
CA ILE A 59 -7.81 -1.37 -19.58
C ILE A 59 -9.16 -0.78 -19.98
N GLU A 60 -9.30 -0.31 -21.23
CA GLU A 60 -10.56 0.24 -21.71
C GLU A 60 -11.67 -0.82 -21.71
N ASP A 61 -11.39 -2.08 -22.05
CA ASP A 61 -12.38 -3.16 -22.06
C ASP A 61 -12.87 -3.58 -20.67
N TYR A 62 -12.03 -3.47 -19.64
CA TYR A 62 -12.41 -3.80 -18.26
C TYR A 62 -13.00 -2.61 -17.49
N ARG A 63 -12.82 -1.38 -17.98
CA ARG A 63 -13.41 -0.18 -17.41
C ARG A 63 -14.92 -0.19 -17.60
N ASP A 64 -15.67 0.21 -16.58
CA ASP A 64 -17.10 0.48 -16.72
C ASP A 64 -17.31 1.77 -17.53
N LYS A 65 -17.51 1.60 -18.84
CA LYS A 65 -17.66 2.68 -19.82
C LYS A 65 -18.93 3.48 -19.58
N ASP A 66 -20.02 2.81 -19.22
CA ASP A 66 -21.34 3.40 -19.02
C ASP A 66 -21.38 4.26 -17.76
N ALA A 67 -20.72 3.82 -16.69
CA ALA A 67 -20.54 4.61 -15.47
C ALA A 67 -19.48 5.72 -15.61
N GLY A 68 -18.76 5.79 -16.73
CA GLY A 68 -17.66 6.74 -16.93
C GLY A 68 -16.52 6.52 -15.93
N GLN A 69 -16.26 5.26 -15.55
CA GLN A 69 -15.28 4.92 -14.52
C GLN A 69 -13.91 5.49 -14.87
N THR A 70 -13.31 6.21 -13.91
CA THR A 70 -11.96 6.77 -14.02
C THR A 70 -10.91 5.76 -13.58
N VAL A 71 -9.69 5.87 -14.09
CA VAL A 71 -8.59 4.94 -13.79
C VAL A 71 -7.37 5.65 -13.21
N VAL A 72 -6.70 4.99 -12.27
CA VAL A 72 -5.36 5.37 -11.80
C VAL A 72 -4.38 4.35 -12.33
N LEU A 73 -3.30 4.80 -12.95
CA LEU A 73 -2.27 3.92 -13.48
C LEU A 73 -1.14 3.76 -12.45
N LEU A 74 -0.71 2.52 -12.21
CA LEU A 74 0.41 2.20 -11.34
C LEU A 74 1.44 1.40 -12.13
N GLY A 75 2.65 1.94 -12.24
CA GLY A 75 3.75 1.32 -13.00
C GLY A 75 4.98 1.10 -12.13
N HIS A 76 5.76 0.08 -12.49
CA HIS A 76 7.10 -0.17 -11.94
C HIS A 76 8.11 -0.27 -13.08
N SER A 77 9.30 0.33 -12.92
CA SER A 77 10.38 0.24 -13.91
C SER A 77 9.90 0.69 -15.30
N MET A 78 10.11 -0.11 -16.34
CA MET A 78 9.61 0.15 -17.70
C MET A 78 8.08 0.29 -17.80
N GLY A 79 7.31 -0.32 -16.88
CA GLY A 79 5.86 -0.15 -16.83
C GLY A 79 5.42 1.29 -16.53
N THR A 80 6.27 2.08 -15.87
CA THR A 80 6.03 3.51 -15.65
C THR A 80 6.00 4.31 -16.95
N ALA A 81 6.84 3.94 -17.93
CA ALA A 81 6.88 4.59 -19.24
C ALA A 81 5.59 4.31 -20.04
N HIS A 82 5.09 3.06 -20.00
CA HIS A 82 3.80 2.75 -20.62
C HIS A 82 2.67 3.51 -19.93
N ALA A 83 2.67 3.55 -18.59
CA ALA A 83 1.67 4.28 -17.83
C ALA A 83 1.70 5.80 -18.11
N ALA A 84 2.89 6.39 -18.28
CA ALA A 84 3.04 7.78 -18.70
C ALA A 84 2.50 8.01 -20.11
N ARG A 85 2.77 7.11 -21.07
CA ARG A 85 2.18 7.18 -22.42
C ARG A 85 0.66 7.15 -22.36
N LEU A 86 0.08 6.17 -21.64
CA LEU A 86 -1.37 5.97 -21.50
C LEU A 86 -2.08 7.16 -20.83
N ALA A 87 -1.37 7.89 -19.97
CA ALA A 87 -1.87 9.05 -19.26
C ALA A 87 -1.76 10.37 -20.06
N ASN A 88 -0.99 10.39 -21.15
CA ASN A 88 -0.69 11.63 -21.89
C ASN A 88 -1.62 11.80 -23.10
N ARG A 89 -2.53 12.77 -23.01
CA ARG A 89 -3.54 13.07 -24.04
C ARG A 89 -3.00 13.63 -25.35
N GLU A 90 -1.76 14.13 -25.35
CA GLU A 90 -1.12 14.68 -26.54
C GLU A 90 -0.49 13.57 -27.42
N VAL A 91 -0.46 12.33 -26.93
CA VAL A 91 0.05 11.18 -27.66
C VAL A 91 -1.10 10.48 -28.40
N ALA A 92 -0.79 9.86 -29.54
CA ALA A 92 -1.77 9.07 -30.28
C ALA A 92 -2.22 7.83 -29.48
N HIS A 93 -3.55 7.69 -29.38
CA HIS A 93 -4.26 6.63 -28.68
C HIS A 93 -5.22 5.88 -29.63
N VAL A 94 -5.45 4.61 -29.35
CA VAL A 94 -6.39 3.76 -30.11
C VAL A 94 -7.80 3.77 -29.50
N THR A 95 -7.91 4.20 -28.25
CA THR A 95 -9.14 4.32 -27.46
C THR A 95 -9.26 5.72 -26.83
N ARG A 96 -10.29 5.93 -26.00
CA ARG A 96 -10.49 7.15 -25.21
C ARG A 96 -9.93 7.06 -23.78
N LEU A 97 -9.17 6.02 -23.46
CA LEU A 97 -8.71 5.75 -22.09
C LEU A 97 -8.01 6.95 -21.42
N ALA A 98 -7.17 7.68 -22.17
CA ALA A 98 -6.43 8.84 -21.67
C ALA A 98 -7.32 9.98 -21.12
N GLU A 99 -8.59 10.06 -21.54
CA GLU A 99 -9.57 10.99 -20.98
C GLU A 99 -10.00 10.62 -19.55
N TYR A 100 -9.94 9.33 -19.22
CA TYR A 100 -10.38 8.74 -17.95
C TYR A 100 -9.24 8.48 -16.97
N VAL A 101 -7.99 8.64 -17.37
CA VAL A 101 -6.84 8.56 -16.45
C VAL A 101 -6.82 9.79 -15.54
N VAL A 102 -6.89 9.55 -14.23
CA VAL A 102 -6.96 10.59 -13.19
C VAL A 102 -5.74 10.64 -12.27
N GLY A 103 -4.79 9.73 -12.42
CA GLY A 103 -3.56 9.73 -11.63
C GLY A 103 -2.55 8.69 -12.09
N LEU A 104 -1.27 8.93 -11.78
CA LEU A 104 -0.16 8.04 -12.09
C LEU A 104 0.75 7.84 -10.87
N ILE A 105 1.02 6.57 -10.52
CA ILE A 105 2.05 6.18 -9.56
C ILE A 105 3.21 5.54 -10.33
N ALA A 106 4.37 6.19 -10.30
CA ALA A 106 5.58 5.77 -11.00
C ALA A 106 6.64 5.29 -10.00
N ILE A 107 6.79 3.96 -9.88
CA ILE A 107 7.74 3.32 -8.96
C ILE A 107 9.01 2.96 -9.71
N CYS A 108 10.15 3.47 -9.26
CA CYS A 108 11.47 3.28 -9.88
C CYS A 108 11.44 3.50 -11.41
N PRO A 109 10.94 4.66 -11.91
CA PRO A 109 10.74 4.84 -13.33
C PRO A 109 12.06 4.80 -14.09
N ALA A 110 12.02 4.20 -15.29
CA ALA A 110 13.20 4.07 -16.13
C ALA A 110 13.34 5.31 -17.03
N SER A 111 14.51 5.95 -16.97
CA SER A 111 14.85 7.05 -17.86
C SER A 111 15.08 6.59 -19.30
N PRO A 112 14.88 7.47 -20.28
CA PRO A 112 15.18 7.18 -21.69
C PRO A 112 16.62 6.72 -21.88
N VAL A 113 16.82 5.74 -22.75
CA VAL A 113 18.14 5.13 -23.00
C VAL A 113 18.90 5.95 -24.04
N SER A 114 20.12 6.42 -23.72
CA SER A 114 20.98 7.19 -24.63
C SER A 114 21.32 6.44 -25.93
N GLU A 115 21.65 7.15 -27.00
CA GLU A 115 21.96 6.57 -28.32
C GLU A 115 23.09 5.54 -28.27
N VAL A 116 24.19 5.88 -27.60
CA VAL A 116 25.35 4.99 -27.44
C VAL A 116 24.95 3.70 -26.72
N LEU A 117 24.17 3.82 -25.64
CA LEU A 117 23.71 2.66 -24.88
C LEU A 117 22.71 1.83 -25.70
N ALA A 118 21.78 2.47 -26.42
CA ALA A 118 20.79 1.79 -27.25
C ALA A 118 21.46 0.97 -28.36
N ASN A 119 22.44 1.55 -29.07
CA ASN A 119 23.18 0.86 -30.13
C ASN A 119 23.99 -0.33 -29.58
N ARG A 120 24.65 -0.16 -28.42
CA ARG A 120 25.40 -1.24 -27.77
C ARG A 120 24.50 -2.40 -27.33
N VAL A 121 23.34 -2.08 -26.74
CA VAL A 121 22.34 -3.07 -26.30
C VAL A 121 21.74 -3.78 -27.53
N ARG A 122 21.45 -3.06 -28.61
CA ARG A 122 20.94 -3.63 -29.86
C ARG A 122 21.96 -4.58 -30.50
N TRP A 123 23.25 -4.24 -30.50
CA TRP A 123 24.31 -5.16 -30.95
C TRP A 123 24.35 -6.44 -30.11
N PHE A 124 24.27 -6.33 -28.78
CA PHE A 124 24.24 -7.51 -27.91
C PHE A 124 23.00 -8.39 -28.13
N LEU A 125 21.88 -7.82 -28.58
CA LEU A 125 20.70 -8.60 -28.96
C LEU A 125 20.89 -9.46 -30.22
N TRP A 126 22.03 -9.39 -30.92
CA TRP A 126 22.38 -10.34 -32.00
C TRP A 126 23.02 -11.62 -31.50
N VAL A 127 23.46 -11.68 -30.23
CA VAL A 127 24.05 -12.89 -29.64
C VAL A 127 23.05 -14.06 -29.74
N PRO A 128 23.45 -15.24 -30.25
CA PRO A 128 22.59 -16.42 -30.31
C PRO A 128 21.92 -16.76 -28.97
N GLY A 129 20.67 -17.24 -29.01
CA GLY A 129 19.86 -17.53 -27.82
C GLY A 129 20.57 -18.45 -26.81
N TRP A 130 21.16 -19.54 -27.31
CA TRP A 130 21.86 -20.52 -26.48
C TRP A 130 23.10 -19.94 -25.78
N ILE A 131 23.84 -19.01 -26.41
CA ILE A 131 24.99 -18.32 -25.77
C ILE A 131 24.48 -17.43 -24.64
N PHE A 132 23.38 -16.70 -24.90
CA PHE A 132 22.78 -15.85 -23.87
C PHE A 132 22.21 -16.69 -22.72
N ASP A 133 21.65 -17.86 -22.99
CA ASP A 133 21.15 -18.77 -21.96
C ASP A 133 22.29 -19.36 -21.12
N LEU A 134 23.45 -19.66 -21.71
CA LEU A 134 24.67 -20.01 -20.96
C LEU A 134 25.13 -18.86 -20.06
N TRP A 135 25.13 -17.64 -20.59
CA TRP A 135 25.46 -16.45 -19.80
C TRP A 135 24.47 -16.22 -18.66
N ARG A 136 23.16 -16.43 -18.88
CA ARG A 136 22.13 -16.37 -17.84
C ARG A 136 22.29 -17.46 -16.79
N ALA A 137 22.65 -18.68 -17.20
CA ALA A 137 22.94 -19.78 -16.29
C ALA A 137 24.14 -19.43 -15.41
N TRP A 138 25.19 -18.85 -15.99
CA TRP A 138 26.35 -18.33 -15.28
C TRP A 138 26.00 -17.19 -14.31
N ASP A 139 25.25 -16.17 -14.73
CA ASP A 139 24.80 -15.05 -13.87
C ASP A 139 23.84 -15.48 -12.76
N GLY A 140 23.18 -16.63 -12.95
CA GLY A 140 22.32 -17.29 -11.96
C GLY A 140 23.03 -18.32 -11.07
N MET A 141 24.33 -18.57 -11.26
CA MET A 141 25.11 -19.45 -10.38
C MET A 141 25.16 -18.88 -8.97
N GLY A 142 25.02 -19.75 -7.98
CA GLY A 142 24.83 -19.36 -6.57
C GLY A 142 23.36 -19.26 -6.15
N GLY A 143 22.41 -19.46 -7.07
CA GLY A 143 20.99 -19.56 -6.73
C GLY A 143 20.45 -18.24 -6.13
N PRO A 144 19.78 -18.29 -4.96
CA PRO A 144 19.38 -17.08 -4.22
C PRO A 144 20.53 -16.12 -3.89
N GLU A 145 21.77 -16.60 -3.80
CA GLU A 145 22.94 -15.77 -3.54
C GLU A 145 23.65 -15.30 -4.81
N SER A 146 23.08 -15.56 -5.98
CA SER A 146 23.66 -15.14 -7.26
C SER A 146 23.75 -13.61 -7.40
N GLY A 147 24.70 -13.14 -8.21
CA GLY A 147 24.83 -11.72 -8.54
C GLY A 147 23.54 -11.13 -9.14
N SER A 148 22.79 -11.93 -9.91
CA SER A 148 21.50 -11.54 -10.47
C SER A 148 20.44 -11.20 -9.44
N VAL A 149 20.47 -11.86 -8.27
CA VAL A 149 19.55 -11.60 -7.16
C VAL A 149 20.03 -10.41 -6.35
N ARG A 150 21.29 -10.43 -5.91
CA ARG A 150 21.86 -9.38 -5.04
C ARG A 150 21.81 -7.98 -5.64
N ARG A 151 21.90 -7.85 -6.97
CA ARG A 151 21.76 -6.55 -7.65
C ARG A 151 20.34 -5.96 -7.55
N LEU A 152 19.32 -6.81 -7.42
CA LEU A 152 17.93 -6.34 -7.42
C LEU A 152 17.37 -6.12 -6.01
N VAL A 153 17.66 -7.04 -5.09
CA VAL A 153 17.15 -6.96 -3.71
C VAL A 153 18.18 -6.43 -2.71
N GLY A 154 19.45 -6.36 -3.08
CA GLY A 154 20.57 -5.98 -2.21
C GLY A 154 21.34 -7.20 -1.68
N PRO A 155 22.63 -7.04 -1.29
CA PRO A 155 23.44 -8.12 -0.72
C PRO A 155 22.92 -8.58 0.65
N ASP A 156 22.40 -7.64 1.45
CA ASP A 156 21.95 -7.85 2.83
C ASP A 156 20.47 -8.23 2.93
N ALA A 157 19.82 -8.54 1.80
CA ALA A 157 18.42 -8.97 1.76
C ALA A 157 18.21 -10.30 2.51
N GLU A 158 17.04 -10.43 3.15
CA GLU A 158 16.64 -11.65 3.85
C GLU A 158 16.61 -12.87 2.90
N PRO A 159 16.90 -14.10 3.40
CA PRO A 159 16.96 -15.30 2.58
C PRO A 159 15.68 -15.58 1.78
N GLU A 160 14.50 -15.33 2.36
CA GLU A 160 13.21 -15.54 1.71
C GLU A 160 13.01 -14.59 0.51
N LEU A 161 13.39 -13.33 0.67
CA LEU A 161 13.33 -12.33 -0.39
C LEU A 161 14.29 -12.68 -1.54
N LYS A 162 15.50 -13.14 -1.22
CA LYS A 162 16.47 -13.64 -2.21
C LYS A 162 15.93 -14.85 -2.96
N ALA A 163 15.28 -15.79 -2.25
CA ALA A 163 14.67 -16.96 -2.86
C ALA A 163 13.49 -16.59 -3.77
N MET A 164 12.65 -15.64 -3.36
CA MET A 164 11.56 -15.10 -4.17
C MET A 164 12.11 -14.45 -5.44
N GLN A 165 13.14 -13.61 -5.31
CA GLN A 165 13.77 -12.98 -6.46
C GLN A 165 14.36 -13.99 -7.45
N TYR A 166 15.01 -15.03 -6.93
CA TYR A 166 15.55 -16.10 -7.75
C TYR A 166 14.47 -16.83 -8.54
N ARG A 167 13.28 -17.05 -7.95
CA ARG A 167 12.12 -17.61 -8.65
C ARG A 167 11.67 -16.70 -9.79
N TYR A 168 11.58 -15.39 -9.57
CA TYR A 168 11.24 -14.44 -10.63
C TYR A 168 12.27 -14.47 -11.78
N ASN A 169 13.56 -14.58 -11.46
CA ASN A 169 14.62 -14.69 -12.48
C ASN A 169 14.46 -15.97 -13.32
N LYS A 170 14.05 -17.09 -12.72
CA LYS A 170 13.78 -18.37 -13.41
C LYS A 170 12.53 -18.33 -14.29
N GLN A 171 11.50 -17.57 -13.91
CA GLN A 171 10.28 -17.42 -14.70
C GLN A 171 10.49 -16.59 -15.98
N SER A 172 11.52 -15.73 -16.00
CA SER A 172 11.83 -14.88 -17.14
C SER A 172 12.35 -15.68 -18.34
N ARG A 173 11.59 -15.71 -19.43
CA ARG A 173 11.96 -16.42 -20.68
C ARG A 173 12.87 -15.55 -21.54
N THR A 174 14.02 -16.07 -21.95
CA THR A 174 14.99 -15.35 -22.81
C THR A 174 14.36 -14.78 -24.09
N PRO A 175 13.57 -15.54 -24.88
CA PRO A 175 12.98 -15.03 -26.11
C PRO A 175 12.04 -13.83 -25.90
N VAL A 176 11.27 -13.84 -24.80
CA VAL A 176 10.35 -12.76 -24.40
C VAL A 176 11.13 -11.55 -23.93
N TRP A 177 12.12 -11.76 -23.06
CA TRP A 177 12.95 -10.69 -22.51
C TRP A 177 13.70 -9.95 -23.61
N ARG A 178 14.25 -10.64 -24.61
CA ARG A 178 14.96 -10.03 -25.73
C ARG A 178 14.06 -9.16 -26.58
N ARG A 179 12.87 -9.65 -26.91
CA ARG A 179 11.87 -8.93 -27.71
C ARG A 179 11.39 -7.66 -27.00
N THR A 180 11.01 -7.81 -25.74
CA THR A 180 10.59 -6.69 -24.89
C THR A 180 11.71 -5.65 -24.76
N LEU A 181 12.95 -6.09 -24.58
CA LEU A 181 14.10 -5.18 -24.51
C LEU A 181 14.30 -4.44 -25.84
N ASN A 182 14.25 -5.15 -26.96
CA ASN A 182 14.41 -4.56 -28.28
C ASN A 182 13.32 -3.52 -28.57
N GLY A 183 12.07 -3.83 -28.22
CA GLY A 183 10.94 -2.92 -28.39
C GLY A 183 11.07 -1.67 -27.54
N ALA A 184 11.70 -1.75 -26.36
CA ALA A 184 11.94 -0.59 -25.51
C ALA A 184 13.10 0.30 -25.97
N LEU A 185 13.95 -0.14 -26.92
CA LEU A 185 15.10 0.62 -27.38
C LEU A 185 14.71 1.60 -28.49
N PRO A 186 14.90 2.92 -28.30
CA PRO A 186 14.67 3.89 -29.36
C PRO A 186 15.63 3.69 -30.54
N THR A 187 15.21 4.14 -31.71
CA THR A 187 16.11 4.49 -32.81
C THR A 187 16.40 5.98 -32.76
N TYR A 188 17.52 6.45 -33.30
CA TYR A 188 17.84 7.88 -33.28
C TYR A 188 17.83 8.44 -34.70
N LYS A 189 17.06 9.50 -34.91
CA LYS A 189 17.05 10.29 -36.17
C LYS A 189 17.35 11.73 -35.80
N GLU A 190 18.42 12.29 -36.36
CA GLU A 190 18.87 13.67 -36.08
C GLU A 190 19.04 13.95 -34.57
N GLY A 191 19.56 12.98 -33.82
CA GLY A 191 19.75 13.08 -32.37
C GLY A 191 18.48 12.95 -31.52
N LYS A 192 17.30 12.79 -32.13
CA LYS A 192 16.03 12.58 -31.43
C LYS A 192 15.66 11.10 -31.37
N PRO A 193 15.23 10.58 -30.20
CA PRO A 193 14.72 9.22 -30.09
C PRO A 193 13.39 9.08 -30.86
N VAL A 194 13.28 8.03 -31.67
CA VAL A 194 12.10 7.64 -32.45
C VAL A 194 11.74 6.21 -32.09
N GLY A 195 10.52 6.05 -31.61
CA GLY A 195 9.98 4.79 -31.08
C GLY A 195 10.64 4.35 -29.77
N GLY A 196 10.14 3.25 -29.19
CA GLY A 196 10.71 2.70 -27.95
C GLY A 196 10.25 3.41 -26.68
N MET A 197 11.02 3.30 -25.60
CA MET A 197 10.65 3.91 -24.32
C MET A 197 10.42 5.42 -24.45
N VAL A 198 9.37 5.90 -23.77
CA VAL A 198 8.96 7.31 -23.83
C VAL A 198 10.07 8.25 -23.40
N SER A 199 10.21 9.37 -24.10
CA SER A 199 11.11 10.46 -23.78
C SER A 199 10.54 11.41 -22.71
N LEU A 200 11.37 12.33 -22.22
CA LEU A 200 11.00 13.24 -21.13
C LEU A 200 9.87 14.22 -21.49
N ASP A 201 9.66 14.51 -22.78
CA ASP A 201 8.54 15.30 -23.29
C ASP A 201 7.19 14.62 -23.03
N VAL A 202 7.12 13.28 -23.15
CA VAL A 202 5.90 12.52 -22.82
C VAL A 202 5.59 12.64 -21.33
N TRP A 203 6.61 12.61 -20.47
CA TRP A 203 6.44 12.87 -19.03
C TRP A 203 6.03 14.32 -18.74
N ALA A 204 6.65 15.29 -19.43
CA ALA A 204 6.35 16.70 -19.29
C ALA A 204 4.92 17.07 -19.72
N GLY A 205 4.36 16.33 -20.69
CA GLY A 205 2.98 16.47 -21.16
C GLY A 205 1.90 15.98 -20.18
N LEU A 206 2.27 15.33 -19.06
CA LEU A 206 1.31 14.87 -18.08
C LEU A 206 0.64 16.04 -17.35
N ASN A 207 -0.70 16.04 -17.38
CA ASN A 207 -1.56 17.03 -16.72
C ASN A 207 -2.51 16.39 -15.70
N ILE A 208 -1.97 15.47 -14.89
CA ILE A 208 -2.67 14.73 -13.84
C ILE A 208 -1.79 14.70 -12.57
N PRO A 209 -2.32 14.30 -11.41
CA PRO A 209 -1.51 13.93 -10.26
C PRO A 209 -0.51 12.82 -10.61
N VAL A 210 0.78 13.05 -10.35
CA VAL A 210 1.87 12.07 -10.54
C VAL A 210 2.66 11.91 -9.25
N PHE A 211 2.84 10.66 -8.80
CA PHE A 211 3.71 10.34 -7.68
C PHE A 211 4.91 9.52 -8.15
N VAL A 212 6.10 10.10 -8.04
CA VAL A 212 7.36 9.50 -8.44
C VAL A 212 8.09 8.96 -7.21
N ILE A 213 8.48 7.69 -7.24
CA ILE A 213 9.07 7.00 -6.09
C ILE A 213 10.39 6.36 -6.53
N ALA A 214 11.49 6.68 -5.86
CA ALA A 214 12.81 6.07 -6.05
C ALA A 214 13.24 5.28 -4.81
N GLY A 215 14.19 4.35 -4.98
CA GLY A 215 14.91 3.73 -3.86
C GLY A 215 16.34 4.27 -3.79
N ASP A 216 16.82 4.62 -2.59
CA ASP A 216 18.18 5.14 -2.38
C ASP A 216 19.30 4.15 -2.77
N LYS A 217 19.04 2.86 -2.64
CA LYS A 217 19.93 1.74 -3.01
C LYS A 217 19.58 1.16 -4.37
N ASP A 218 18.74 1.83 -5.17
CA ASP A 218 18.43 1.40 -6.53
C ASP A 218 19.61 1.70 -7.47
N THR A 219 20.29 0.64 -7.90
CA THR A 219 21.41 0.74 -8.86
C THR A 219 20.95 0.64 -10.32
N LEU A 220 19.69 0.29 -10.57
CA LEU A 220 19.14 0.12 -11.92
C LEU A 220 18.51 1.40 -12.44
N THR A 221 17.78 2.10 -11.57
CA THR A 221 17.22 3.42 -11.82
C THR A 221 17.61 4.32 -10.64
N PRO A 222 18.87 4.82 -10.63
CA PRO A 222 19.37 5.63 -9.53
C PRO A 222 18.47 6.85 -9.27
N PRO A 223 18.37 7.33 -8.02
CA PRO A 223 17.55 8.49 -7.67
C PRO A 223 17.80 9.72 -8.56
N SER A 224 19.06 9.94 -9.00
CA SER A 224 19.43 11.02 -9.91
C SER A 224 18.78 10.91 -11.30
N GLU A 225 18.55 9.69 -11.80
CA GLU A 225 17.85 9.49 -13.07
C GLU A 225 16.33 9.65 -12.90
N VAL A 226 15.78 9.17 -11.78
CA VAL A 226 14.37 9.35 -11.44
C VAL A 226 14.03 10.83 -11.22
N GLU A 227 14.95 11.60 -10.64
CA GLU A 227 14.80 13.04 -10.42
C GLU A 227 14.63 13.79 -11.75
N LYS A 228 15.31 13.39 -12.83
CA LYS A 228 15.12 14.01 -14.16
C LYS A 228 13.69 13.86 -14.66
N ILE A 229 13.07 12.69 -14.42
CA ILE A 229 11.67 12.44 -14.76
C ILE A 229 10.76 13.32 -13.91
N PHE A 230 11.01 13.40 -12.61
CA PHE A 230 10.26 14.29 -11.71
C PHE A 230 10.33 15.76 -12.18
N GLN A 231 11.52 16.26 -12.50
CA GLN A 231 11.71 17.63 -13.01
C GLN A 231 11.00 17.84 -14.34
N ALA A 232 11.05 16.88 -15.28
CA ALA A 232 10.33 16.97 -16.54
C ALA A 232 8.81 17.10 -16.32
N VAL A 233 8.22 16.27 -15.44
CA VAL A 233 6.78 16.37 -15.12
C VAL A 233 6.47 17.69 -14.42
N LYS A 234 7.33 18.15 -13.51
CA LYS A 234 7.14 19.38 -12.72
C LYS A 234 7.18 20.65 -13.58
N LEU A 235 8.21 20.80 -14.42
CA LEU A 235 8.40 21.94 -15.32
C LEU A 235 7.38 21.95 -16.46
N GLY A 236 6.98 20.77 -16.93
CA GLY A 236 6.09 20.63 -18.07
C GLY A 236 6.73 21.10 -19.38
N LEU A 237 5.94 21.12 -20.46
CA LEU A 237 6.43 21.38 -21.82
C LEU A 237 6.91 22.83 -22.06
N LYS A 238 6.59 23.78 -21.18
CA LYS A 238 6.88 25.21 -21.40
C LYS A 238 8.29 25.65 -20.98
N ASP A 239 8.96 24.92 -20.09
CA ASP A 239 10.29 25.29 -19.55
C ASP A 239 11.41 24.28 -19.82
N ALA A 240 11.12 23.12 -20.45
CA ALA A 240 12.13 22.09 -20.75
C ALA A 240 13.08 22.44 -21.92
N GLY A 241 12.94 23.63 -22.52
CA GLY A 241 13.69 24.05 -23.70
C GLY A 241 15.09 24.62 -23.45
N SER A 242 15.55 24.76 -22.19
CA SER A 242 16.80 25.49 -21.88
C SER A 242 18.00 24.66 -21.44
N GLU A 243 17.89 23.35 -21.15
CA GLU A 243 19.06 22.56 -20.73
C GLU A 243 19.09 21.17 -21.38
N ALA A 244 19.57 21.13 -22.62
CA ALA A 244 20.06 19.91 -23.26
C ALA A 244 21.46 20.16 -23.83
N ALA A 245 22.44 20.35 -22.95
CA ALA A 245 23.85 20.17 -23.26
C ALA A 245 24.47 19.34 -22.14
N GLY A 246 24.81 18.08 -22.46
CA GLY A 246 25.33 17.14 -21.48
C GLY A 246 26.72 17.50 -20.98
N THR A 247 27.04 17.03 -19.77
CA THR A 247 28.41 16.90 -19.30
C THR A 247 28.59 15.59 -18.53
N ASP A 248 29.64 14.87 -18.91
CA ASP A 248 30.25 13.76 -18.19
C ASP A 248 30.88 14.20 -16.86
N ALA A 249 31.13 13.20 -16.00
CA ALA A 249 32.09 13.13 -14.89
C ALA A 249 31.63 13.40 -13.44
N LEU A 250 31.63 12.30 -12.67
CA LEU A 250 32.37 12.08 -11.42
C LEU A 250 32.69 13.28 -10.51
N GLY A 251 32.10 13.25 -9.30
CA GLY A 251 32.79 13.54 -8.04
C GLY A 251 32.76 14.98 -7.53
N ALA A 252 31.87 15.26 -6.57
CA ALA A 252 32.16 16.10 -5.40
C ALA A 252 31.02 15.98 -4.37
N VAL A 253 31.35 15.48 -3.19
CA VAL A 253 30.59 15.63 -1.95
C VAL A 253 30.62 17.11 -1.54
N SER A 254 29.47 17.70 -1.22
CA SER A 254 29.40 18.79 -0.25
C SER A 254 27.98 18.97 0.29
N ALA A 255 27.94 19.40 1.54
CA ALA A 255 26.80 19.49 2.43
C ALA A 255 25.78 20.59 2.06
N ALA A 256 24.62 20.50 2.71
CA ALA A 256 23.41 21.31 2.61
C ALA A 256 23.60 22.85 2.60
N PRO A 257 22.51 23.61 2.33
CA PRO A 257 21.79 24.11 3.50
C PRO A 257 20.28 23.90 3.44
N VAL A 258 19.76 23.69 4.65
CA VAL A 258 18.36 23.79 5.04
C VAL A 258 17.92 25.24 4.81
N ASP A 259 16.82 25.45 4.09
CA ASP A 259 16.13 26.74 4.07
C ASP A 259 14.88 26.65 4.96
N ILE A 260 15.03 27.21 6.17
CA ILE A 260 13.92 27.55 7.05
C ILE A 260 13.56 28.99 6.68
N SER A 261 12.44 29.17 5.98
CA SER A 261 11.78 30.47 5.93
C SER A 261 10.35 30.31 6.43
N THR A 262 10.18 30.65 7.71
CA THR A 262 8.92 31.01 8.33
C THR A 262 8.52 32.41 7.88
N ARG A 263 7.45 32.51 7.08
CA ARG A 263 6.59 33.69 7.04
C ARG A 263 5.13 33.25 7.13
N LEU A 264 4.57 33.41 8.34
CA LEU A 264 3.16 33.64 8.54
C LEU A 264 2.84 34.99 7.93
N GLU A 265 1.84 35.05 7.04
CA GLU A 265 0.91 36.16 6.84
C GLU A 265 0.11 35.82 5.58
N ASP A 266 -1.05 35.20 5.79
CA ASP A 266 -2.29 35.54 5.08
C ASP A 266 -3.44 34.71 5.69
N HIS A 267 -4.59 35.39 5.87
CA HIS A 267 -5.88 34.91 6.39
C HIS A 267 -6.14 35.13 7.89
N LEU A 268 -6.30 36.40 8.28
CA LEU A 268 -7.27 36.79 9.30
C LEU A 268 -8.52 37.38 8.60
N PRO A 269 -9.75 37.07 9.07
CA PRO A 269 -10.96 37.65 8.52
C PRO A 269 -11.16 39.07 9.06
N GLU A 270 -11.28 40.04 8.15
CA GLU A 270 -11.77 41.37 8.47
C GLU A 270 -13.30 41.40 8.55
N THR A 271 -13.72 42.34 9.39
CA THR A 271 -14.99 42.51 10.10
C THR A 271 -16.21 42.86 9.25
N ILE A 272 -17.36 42.59 9.88
CA ILE A 272 -18.71 43.12 9.61
C ILE A 272 -18.66 44.62 9.32
N GLU A 273 -19.17 45.00 8.15
CA GLU A 273 -19.97 46.20 7.86
C GLU A 273 -20.52 46.08 6.41
N ASP A 274 -21.69 46.68 6.16
CA ASP A 274 -22.47 46.72 4.90
C ASP A 274 -23.53 45.62 4.66
N ILE A 275 -24.54 45.60 5.53
CA ILE A 275 -25.90 45.16 5.18
C ILE A 275 -26.58 46.29 4.37
N ARG A 276 -27.19 45.98 3.21
CA ARG A 276 -27.99 46.94 2.43
C ARG A 276 -29.49 46.68 2.57
N GLU A 277 -30.26 47.76 2.63
CA GLU A 277 -31.72 47.82 2.83
C GLU A 277 -32.57 47.16 1.71
N SER A 278 -31.98 46.63 0.65
CA SER A 278 -32.70 46.00 -0.47
C SER A 278 -33.05 44.52 -0.26
N ASP A 279 -32.59 43.91 0.83
CA ASP A 279 -32.88 42.50 1.16
C ASP A 279 -34.24 42.29 1.87
N PHE A 280 -35.05 43.35 2.02
CA PHE A 280 -36.25 43.37 2.88
C PHE A 280 -37.62 43.22 2.18
N TYR A 281 -37.70 42.76 0.93
CA TYR A 281 -39.02 42.56 0.27
C TYR A 281 -39.30 41.11 -0.15
N LYS A 282 -40.09 40.44 0.72
CA LYS A 282 -40.87 39.23 0.45
C LYS A 282 -41.91 39.47 -0.65
N THR A 283 -42.05 38.51 -1.58
CA THR A 283 -43.32 38.30 -2.30
C THR A 283 -43.68 36.82 -2.31
N LYS A 284 -44.95 36.53 -1.96
CA LYS A 284 -45.58 35.22 -1.71
C LYS A 284 -46.15 34.60 -2.99
N GLU A 285 -45.90 33.29 -3.18
CA GLU A 285 -46.83 32.17 -3.54
C GLU A 285 -47.76 32.23 -4.79
N PRO A 286 -48.08 31.08 -5.45
CA PRO A 286 -49.03 30.09 -4.89
C PRO A 286 -48.67 28.60 -5.01
N GLN A 287 -49.22 27.87 -4.02
CA GLN A 287 -49.16 26.44 -3.75
C GLN A 287 -50.08 25.60 -4.66
N THR A 288 -49.81 24.30 -4.80
CA THR A 288 -50.86 23.28 -4.99
C THR A 288 -50.43 21.93 -4.36
N GLU A 289 -51.11 21.59 -3.26
CA GLU A 289 -51.57 20.26 -2.76
C GLU A 289 -50.58 19.06 -2.80
N SER A 290 -49.92 18.70 -1.69
CA SER A 290 -50.34 17.88 -0.51
C SER A 290 -50.41 16.35 -0.72
N GLN A 291 -49.45 15.63 -0.13
CA GLN A 291 -49.63 14.27 0.42
C GLN A 291 -48.77 14.13 1.69
N ASP A 292 -49.38 13.53 2.70
CA ASP A 292 -49.13 13.66 4.14
C ASP A 292 -47.75 13.24 4.66
N ASP A 293 -47.29 13.99 5.66
CA ASP A 293 -46.14 13.73 6.52
C ASP A 293 -46.41 12.60 7.53
N ASP A 294 -45.48 11.64 7.63
CA ASP A 294 -45.28 10.76 8.80
C ASP A 294 -44.08 11.29 9.62
N PRO A 295 -44.26 11.74 10.88
CA PRO A 295 -43.19 12.36 11.65
C PRO A 295 -42.45 11.30 12.49
N SER A 296 -41.58 10.50 11.88
CA SER A 296 -40.58 9.71 12.65
C SER A 296 -39.32 9.27 11.90
N THR A 297 -38.97 9.92 10.80
CA THR A 297 -37.65 9.74 10.19
C THR A 297 -36.93 11.08 10.22
N PRO A 298 -35.83 11.26 10.99
CA PRO A 298 -34.97 12.40 10.78
C PRO A 298 -34.58 12.40 9.29
N GLN A 299 -34.82 13.52 8.60
CA GLN A 299 -34.29 13.71 7.25
C GLN A 299 -32.78 13.54 7.32
N GLU A 300 -32.28 12.38 6.86
CA GLU A 300 -30.86 12.12 6.71
C GLU A 300 -30.34 13.13 5.68
N THR A 301 -29.55 14.11 6.14
CA THR A 301 -28.75 14.94 5.25
C THR A 301 -27.92 14.01 4.37
N PRO A 302 -27.94 14.14 3.03
CA PRO A 302 -27.14 13.32 2.14
C PRO A 302 -25.68 13.43 2.60
N ALA A 303 -25.06 12.28 2.88
CA ALA A 303 -23.66 12.24 3.29
C ALA A 303 -22.82 13.07 2.30
N ASP A 304 -21.92 13.93 2.80
CA ASP A 304 -20.93 14.66 2.00
C ASP A 304 -20.02 13.65 1.27
N VAL A 305 -20.49 13.12 0.15
CA VAL A 305 -19.71 12.22 -0.69
C VAL A 305 -18.65 13.08 -1.37
N PRO A 306 -17.35 12.82 -1.15
CA PRO A 306 -16.30 13.65 -1.71
C PRO A 306 -16.42 13.77 -3.22
N PRO A 307 -16.00 14.89 -3.81
CA PRO A 307 -16.02 15.06 -5.24
C PRO A 307 -15.13 14.01 -5.92
N GLN A 308 -15.55 13.57 -7.11
CA GLN A 308 -14.78 12.70 -7.99
C GLN A 308 -14.44 13.48 -9.27
N PRO A 309 -13.39 14.32 -9.23
CA PRO A 309 -13.03 15.15 -10.37
C PRO A 309 -12.59 14.26 -11.55
N ARG A 310 -13.17 14.49 -12.72
CA ARG A 310 -12.72 13.84 -13.97
C ARG A 310 -11.30 14.24 -14.35
N HIS A 311 -10.89 15.45 -13.96
CA HIS A 311 -9.56 16.00 -14.23
C HIS A 311 -9.02 16.62 -12.94
N PRO A 312 -8.44 15.82 -12.02
CA PRO A 312 -7.83 16.35 -10.81
C PRO A 312 -6.69 17.31 -11.14
N ARG A 313 -6.43 18.28 -10.25
CA ARG A 313 -5.35 19.27 -10.44
C ARG A 313 -4.00 18.55 -10.56
N LYS A 314 -3.17 18.99 -11.51
CA LYS A 314 -1.78 18.53 -11.63
C LYS A 314 -1.03 18.79 -10.32
N VAL A 315 -0.56 17.72 -9.70
CA VAL A 315 0.32 17.71 -8.52
C VAL A 315 1.40 16.68 -8.75
N VAL A 316 2.65 17.06 -8.56
CA VAL A 316 3.78 16.13 -8.71
C VAL A 316 4.46 15.97 -7.36
N LYS A 317 4.52 14.74 -6.85
CA LYS A 317 5.29 14.41 -5.64
C LYS A 317 6.47 13.52 -6.00
N TYR A 318 7.56 13.68 -5.27
CA TYR A 318 8.77 12.87 -5.37
C TYR A 318 9.22 12.42 -3.99
N ILE A 319 9.65 11.17 -3.87
CA ILE A 319 10.25 10.60 -2.66
C ILE A 319 11.36 9.63 -3.03
N VAL A 320 12.43 9.65 -2.23
CA VAL A 320 13.43 8.59 -2.18
C VAL A 320 13.17 7.76 -0.92
N MET A 321 12.83 6.49 -1.10
CA MET A 321 12.63 5.56 0.01
C MET A 321 14.00 5.13 0.56
N PRO A 322 14.23 5.25 1.88
CA PRO A 322 15.48 4.84 2.50
C PRO A 322 15.59 3.32 2.54
N GLU A 323 16.81 2.81 2.41
CA GLU A 323 17.13 1.39 2.44
C GLU A 323 16.37 0.56 1.37
N ALA A 324 15.95 1.20 0.28
CA ALA A 324 15.10 0.60 -0.75
C ALA A 324 15.87 0.40 -2.05
N THR A 325 15.76 -0.81 -2.61
CA THR A 325 16.34 -1.20 -3.90
C THR A 325 15.29 -1.14 -5.01
N HIS A 326 15.64 -1.54 -6.23
CA HIS A 326 14.68 -1.64 -7.34
C HIS A 326 13.50 -2.58 -7.05
N ALA A 327 13.64 -3.47 -6.05
CA ALA A 327 12.62 -4.41 -5.58
C ALA A 327 11.60 -3.80 -4.59
N VAL A 328 11.59 -2.48 -4.40
CA VAL A 328 10.81 -1.75 -3.38
C VAL A 328 9.33 -2.18 -3.25
N LEU A 329 8.72 -2.63 -4.35
CA LEU A 329 7.31 -3.05 -4.41
C LEU A 329 6.99 -4.42 -3.78
N TYR A 330 7.99 -5.26 -3.48
CA TYR A 330 7.77 -6.57 -2.85
C TYR A 330 8.76 -6.90 -1.73
N VAL A 331 9.65 -5.97 -1.35
CA VAL A 331 10.42 -6.12 -0.10
C VAL A 331 9.48 -5.85 1.09
N PRO A 332 9.32 -6.80 2.04
CA PRO A 332 8.33 -6.68 3.12
C PRO A 332 8.40 -5.38 3.92
N LYS A 333 9.62 -4.89 4.21
CA LYS A 333 9.85 -3.65 4.96
C LYS A 333 9.41 -2.41 4.19
N SER A 334 9.70 -2.32 2.90
CA SER A 334 9.37 -1.13 2.10
C SER A 334 7.97 -1.16 1.52
N VAL A 335 7.41 -2.33 1.20
CA VAL A 335 6.11 -2.42 0.54
C VAL A 335 4.96 -1.88 1.39
N ARG A 336 5.03 -2.07 2.72
CA ARG A 336 4.05 -1.51 3.67
C ARG A 336 4.06 0.02 3.66
N ALA A 337 5.26 0.61 3.75
CA ALA A 337 5.45 2.06 3.67
C ALA A 337 5.02 2.60 2.30
N LEU A 338 5.38 1.90 1.22
CA LEU A 338 4.97 2.22 -0.15
C LEU A 338 3.44 2.25 -0.29
N ALA A 339 2.74 1.22 0.21
CA ALA A 339 1.28 1.15 0.16
C ALA A 339 0.61 2.31 0.91
N GLY A 340 1.14 2.67 2.09
CA GLY A 340 0.68 3.83 2.86
C GLY A 340 0.85 5.14 2.09
N LEU A 341 2.05 5.39 1.56
CA LEU A 341 2.37 6.59 0.78
C LEU A 341 1.51 6.70 -0.48
N VAL A 342 1.31 5.59 -1.20
CA VAL A 342 0.44 5.56 -2.40
C VAL A 342 -1.00 5.85 -2.00
N SER A 343 -1.52 5.21 -0.96
CA SER A 343 -2.89 5.45 -0.47
C SER A 343 -3.12 6.91 -0.10
N ASP A 344 -2.20 7.52 0.64
CA ASP A 344 -2.31 8.92 1.07
C ASP A 344 -2.25 9.87 -0.13
N PHE A 345 -1.39 9.58 -1.10
CA PHE A 345 -1.31 10.34 -2.33
C PHE A 345 -2.64 10.29 -3.11
N LEU A 346 -3.22 9.10 -3.28
CA LEU A 346 -4.48 8.91 -4.00
C LEU A 346 -5.66 9.59 -3.29
N ALA A 347 -5.78 9.39 -1.98
CA ALA A 347 -6.83 10.01 -1.17
C ALA A 347 -6.76 11.54 -1.20
N THR A 348 -5.55 12.11 -1.19
CA THR A 348 -5.35 13.57 -1.10
C THR A 348 -5.42 14.26 -2.45
N ASN A 349 -4.82 13.68 -3.49
CA ASN A 349 -4.56 14.37 -4.77
C ASN A 349 -5.44 13.89 -5.92
N VAL A 350 -6.09 12.72 -5.80
CA VAL A 350 -7.01 12.19 -6.82
C VAL A 350 -8.46 12.34 -6.35
N THR A 351 -8.83 11.64 -5.27
CA THR A 351 -10.14 11.80 -4.63
C THR A 351 -10.14 11.19 -3.23
N LYS A 352 -10.76 11.88 -2.26
CA LYS A 352 -10.94 11.36 -0.89
C LYS A 352 -11.78 10.07 -0.86
N ARG A 353 -12.50 9.75 -1.94
CA ARG A 353 -13.18 8.45 -2.08
C ARG A 353 -12.23 7.26 -2.02
N LEU A 354 -10.94 7.43 -2.34
CA LEU A 354 -9.92 6.38 -2.24
C LEU A 354 -9.31 6.25 -0.83
N SER A 355 -9.79 7.02 0.15
CA SER A 355 -9.42 6.85 1.56
C SER A 355 -10.19 5.68 2.16
N LEU A 356 -9.49 4.64 2.62
CA LEU A 356 -10.09 3.52 3.34
C LEU A 356 -10.89 3.99 4.55
N ALA A 357 -10.33 4.92 5.33
CA ALA A 357 -11.03 5.50 6.48
C ALA A 357 -12.38 6.12 6.07
N TRP A 358 -12.40 6.95 5.02
CA TRP A 358 -13.65 7.52 4.53
C TRP A 358 -14.62 6.45 3.99
N GLN A 359 -14.12 5.45 3.24
CA GLN A 359 -14.95 4.36 2.72
C GLN A 359 -15.60 3.56 3.85
N LEU A 360 -14.84 3.23 4.89
CA LEU A 360 -15.35 2.51 6.06
C LEU A 360 -16.40 3.35 6.80
N GLN A 361 -16.19 4.66 6.94
CA GLN A 361 -17.19 5.58 7.49
C GLN A 361 -18.47 5.62 6.67
N TYR A 362 -18.35 5.68 5.35
CA TYR A 362 -19.47 5.73 4.43
C TYR A 362 -20.24 4.40 4.40
N LEU A 363 -19.57 3.28 4.17
CA LEU A 363 -20.16 1.94 4.06
C LEU A 363 -20.79 1.46 5.37
N SER A 364 -20.26 1.88 6.52
CA SER A 364 -20.84 1.55 7.83
C SER A 364 -22.22 2.19 8.07
N ARG A 365 -22.56 3.27 7.34
CA ARG A 365 -23.87 3.92 7.43
C ARG A 365 -24.97 3.12 6.72
N GLU A 366 -24.62 2.39 5.67
CA GLU A 366 -25.57 1.57 4.88
C GLU A 366 -25.88 0.20 5.54
N GLY A 367 -25.49 -0.02 6.81
CA GLY A 367 -25.88 -1.16 7.65
C GLY A 367 -25.28 -2.52 7.28
N LYS A 368 -24.86 -2.76 6.02
CA LYS A 368 -24.24 -4.02 5.57
C LYS A 368 -22.84 -4.26 6.12
N TRP A 369 -22.08 -3.19 6.35
CA TRP A 369 -20.71 -3.24 6.88
C TRP A 369 -20.63 -2.95 8.38
N ASP A 370 -21.78 -2.68 9.01
CA ASP A 370 -21.82 -2.42 10.43
C ASP A 370 -21.61 -3.72 11.24
N VAL A 371 -21.18 -3.56 12.47
CA VAL A 371 -21.05 -4.66 13.43
C VAL A 371 -22.42 -5.32 13.57
N LYS A 372 -22.51 -6.63 13.25
CA LYS A 372 -23.75 -7.44 13.28
C LYS A 372 -24.59 -7.29 14.56
N ASN A 373 -24.02 -6.77 15.65
CA ASN A 373 -24.75 -6.33 16.84
C ASN A 373 -24.12 -5.05 17.43
N LEU A 374 -24.24 -3.91 16.76
CA LEU A 374 -23.69 -2.62 17.22
C LEU A 374 -24.07 -2.30 18.68
N ASN A 375 -25.33 -2.51 19.07
CA ASN A 375 -25.81 -2.28 20.44
C ASN A 375 -25.05 -3.13 21.47
N LYS A 376 -24.73 -4.38 21.13
CA LYS A 376 -23.93 -5.26 22.00
C LYS A 376 -22.50 -4.76 22.06
N TRP A 377 -21.92 -4.37 20.92
CA TRP A 377 -20.54 -3.87 20.84
C TRP A 377 -20.38 -2.54 21.61
N LYS A 378 -21.35 -1.62 21.55
CA LYS A 378 -21.34 -0.34 22.28
C LYS A 378 -21.32 -0.56 23.79
N LYS A 379 -22.09 -1.53 24.29
CA LYS A 379 -22.13 -1.92 25.71
C LYS A 379 -20.85 -2.58 26.23
N VAL A 380 -19.98 -3.07 25.34
CA VAL A 380 -18.72 -3.71 25.74
C VAL A 380 -17.67 -2.63 26.01
N ALA A 381 -16.97 -2.74 27.14
CA ALA A 381 -15.86 -1.86 27.49
C ALA A 381 -14.79 -1.87 26.37
N PRO A 382 -14.36 -0.70 25.88
CA PRO A 382 -13.38 -0.57 24.81
C PRO A 382 -12.09 -1.36 25.04
N VAL A 383 -11.47 -1.14 26.21
CA VAL A 383 -10.18 -1.71 26.63
C VAL A 383 -10.34 -2.24 28.06
N SER A 384 -9.67 -3.35 28.39
CA SER A 384 -9.65 -3.96 29.72
C SER A 384 -8.65 -3.28 30.65
N GLU A 385 -8.69 -3.64 31.93
CA GLU A 385 -7.56 -3.40 32.84
C GLU A 385 -6.30 -4.17 32.41
N PRO A 386 -5.09 -3.81 32.87
CA PRO A 386 -3.85 -4.51 32.55
C PRO A 386 -3.91 -5.99 32.99
N ILE A 387 -3.44 -6.89 32.12
CA ILE A 387 -3.44 -8.33 32.35
C ILE A 387 -1.99 -8.84 32.35
N GLY A 388 -1.62 -9.55 33.42
CA GLY A 388 -0.31 -10.22 33.50
C GLY A 388 0.19 -10.40 34.93
N PRO A 389 1.46 -10.80 35.11
CA PRO A 389 2.07 -10.90 36.44
C PRO A 389 1.96 -9.62 37.25
N ALA A 390 1.80 -9.75 38.57
CA ALA A 390 1.74 -8.62 39.49
C ALA A 390 2.94 -7.68 39.31
N GLY A 391 2.66 -6.38 39.11
CA GLY A 391 3.66 -5.35 38.86
C GLY A 391 4.37 -5.42 37.49
N LYS A 392 4.03 -6.40 36.65
CA LYS A 392 4.58 -6.57 35.29
C LYS A 392 3.48 -6.98 34.29
N PRO A 393 2.39 -6.19 34.14
CA PRO A 393 1.36 -6.49 33.16
C PRO A 393 1.95 -6.49 31.73
N ILE A 394 1.34 -7.27 30.85
CA ILE A 394 1.78 -7.44 29.46
C ILE A 394 0.69 -7.02 28.48
N PHE A 395 -0.57 -7.34 28.78
CA PHE A 395 -1.67 -7.20 27.84
C PHE A 395 -2.74 -6.23 28.30
N ARG A 396 -3.49 -5.70 27.33
CA ARG A 396 -4.86 -5.23 27.52
C ARG A 396 -5.75 -5.88 26.46
N ALA A 397 -6.85 -6.50 26.88
CA ALA A 397 -7.85 -7.04 25.99
C ALA A 397 -8.79 -5.93 25.52
N MET A 398 -9.06 -5.85 24.23
CA MET A 398 -9.94 -4.81 23.67
C MET A 398 -10.97 -5.37 22.69
N LYS A 399 -12.08 -4.64 22.52
CA LYS A 399 -12.99 -4.86 21.40
C LYS A 399 -12.41 -4.23 20.13
N THR A 400 -12.82 -4.72 18.96
CA THR A 400 -12.38 -4.15 17.68
C THR A 400 -12.73 -2.66 17.61
N LEU A 401 -11.86 -1.84 17.02
CA LEU A 401 -12.13 -0.41 16.75
C LEU A 401 -13.15 -0.28 15.59
N ARG A 402 -13.72 0.91 15.42
CA ARG A 402 -14.60 1.22 14.28
C ARG A 402 -14.28 2.62 13.75
N GLU A 403 -14.14 2.76 12.44
CA GLU A 403 -13.90 4.09 11.84
C GLU A 403 -15.11 5.04 11.98
N ALA A 404 -16.31 4.45 12.04
CA ALA A 404 -17.61 5.13 12.08
C ALA A 404 -18.22 5.21 13.49
N ASP A 405 -17.42 5.04 14.54
CA ASP A 405 -17.87 5.25 15.92
C ASP A 405 -17.42 6.62 16.43
N ASP A 406 -17.97 7.08 17.55
CA ASP A 406 -17.57 8.36 18.14
C ASP A 406 -16.61 8.18 19.32
N VAL A 407 -16.52 6.96 19.88
CA VAL A 407 -15.84 6.70 21.17
C VAL A 407 -14.64 5.78 21.00
N HIS A 408 -14.74 4.75 20.14
CA HIS A 408 -13.68 3.74 19.96
C HIS A 408 -13.22 3.65 18.50
N THR A 409 -12.78 4.80 17.98
CA THR A 409 -12.09 4.95 16.69
C THR A 409 -10.58 4.80 16.83
N PRO A 410 -9.81 4.60 15.75
CA PRO A 410 -8.35 4.64 15.81
C PRO A 410 -7.80 5.93 16.43
N THR A 411 -8.35 7.08 16.06
CA THR A 411 -7.93 8.41 16.58
C THR A 411 -8.19 8.54 18.07
N GLU A 412 -9.42 8.23 18.52
CA GLU A 412 -9.78 8.30 19.94
C GLU A 412 -8.99 7.29 20.77
N PHE A 413 -8.77 6.09 20.23
CA PHE A 413 -7.96 5.07 20.87
C PHE A 413 -6.51 5.54 21.06
N VAL A 414 -5.89 6.10 20.02
CA VAL A 414 -4.52 6.65 20.10
C VAL A 414 -4.44 7.76 21.14
N SER A 415 -5.41 8.69 21.15
CA SER A 415 -5.46 9.80 22.11
C SER A 415 -5.47 9.30 23.56
N HIS A 416 -6.32 8.30 23.84
CA HIS A 416 -6.49 7.78 25.21
C HIS A 416 -5.47 6.73 25.62
N TRP A 417 -4.96 5.92 24.68
CA TRP A 417 -4.19 4.70 24.98
C TRP A 417 -2.84 4.62 24.29
N GLY A 418 -2.54 5.47 23.31
CA GLY A 418 -1.32 5.39 22.50
C GLY A 418 -0.02 5.58 23.29
N HIS A 419 -0.09 6.15 24.48
CA HIS A 419 1.05 6.25 25.41
C HIS A 419 1.35 4.93 26.13
N ILE A 420 0.32 4.08 26.36
CA ILE A 420 0.44 2.79 27.07
C ILE A 420 0.50 1.62 26.08
N ILE A 421 -0.38 1.60 25.08
CA ILE A 421 -0.53 0.52 24.12
C ILE A 421 0.19 0.91 22.82
N ARG A 422 1.42 0.42 22.66
CA ARG A 422 2.25 0.67 21.46
C ARG A 422 2.09 -0.39 20.38
N ASN A 423 1.48 -1.54 20.71
CA ASN A 423 1.27 -2.64 19.78
C ASN A 423 -0.17 -3.14 19.88
N VAL A 424 -0.85 -3.25 18.73
CA VAL A 424 -2.21 -3.80 18.62
C VAL A 424 -2.15 -5.08 17.78
N VAL A 425 -2.57 -6.19 18.36
CA VAL A 425 -2.68 -7.49 17.71
C VAL A 425 -4.15 -7.79 17.40
N ASP A 426 -4.50 -7.73 16.12
CA ASP A 426 -5.82 -8.08 15.61
C ASP A 426 -5.88 -9.57 15.27
N ILE A 427 -6.58 -10.34 16.11
CA ILE A 427 -6.73 -11.79 15.93
C ILE A 427 -7.98 -12.17 15.08
N SER A 428 -8.67 -11.20 14.48
CA SER A 428 -9.84 -11.45 13.64
C SER A 428 -9.46 -11.97 12.25
N LYS A 429 -10.35 -12.78 11.65
CA LYS A 429 -10.13 -13.34 10.31
C LYS A 429 -10.30 -12.28 9.21
N ASP A 430 -11.42 -11.57 9.30
CA ASP A 430 -11.85 -10.61 8.28
C ASP A 430 -11.05 -9.32 8.39
N GLN A 431 -11.05 -8.49 7.33
CA GLN A 431 -10.45 -7.16 7.41
C GLN A 431 -11.14 -6.32 8.50
N PRO A 432 -10.37 -5.48 9.22
CA PRO A 432 -10.93 -4.64 10.27
C PRO A 432 -11.92 -3.62 9.71
N VAL A 433 -12.90 -3.25 10.52
CA VAL A 433 -13.87 -2.17 10.21
C VAL A 433 -13.31 -0.77 10.55
N TYR A 434 -11.99 -0.64 10.53
CA TYR A 434 -11.23 0.58 10.79
C TYR A 434 -9.93 0.55 9.99
N ASP A 435 -9.34 1.71 9.70
CA ASP A 435 -8.08 1.80 8.98
C ASP A 435 -6.88 1.62 9.94
N PRO A 436 -6.12 0.51 9.87
CA PRO A 436 -5.00 0.28 10.79
C PRO A 436 -3.88 1.30 10.65
N ARG A 437 -3.76 1.96 9.49
CA ARG A 437 -2.75 3.00 9.25
C ARG A 437 -3.00 4.25 10.08
N GLY A 438 -4.22 4.44 10.58
CA GLY A 438 -4.53 5.47 11.58
C GLY A 438 -3.74 5.25 12.88
N LEU A 439 -3.56 4.00 13.29
CA LEU A 439 -2.75 3.63 14.46
C LEU A 439 -1.25 3.82 14.19
N GLU A 440 -0.78 3.33 13.04
CA GLU A 440 0.64 3.37 12.68
C GLU A 440 1.19 4.80 12.56
N ARG A 441 0.39 5.72 12.00
CA ARG A 441 0.77 7.15 11.91
C ARG A 441 0.99 7.81 13.26
N ALA A 442 0.39 7.30 14.32
CA ALA A 442 0.56 7.80 15.68
C ALA A 442 1.57 7.00 16.52
N GLY A 443 2.36 6.12 15.88
CA GLY A 443 3.36 5.31 16.56
C GLY A 443 2.78 4.13 17.35
N VAL A 444 1.60 3.64 16.98
CA VAL A 444 1.03 2.38 17.47
C VAL A 444 1.12 1.33 16.37
N HIS A 445 1.95 0.30 16.57
CA HIS A 445 2.18 -0.75 15.59
C HIS A 445 1.02 -1.74 15.51
N TYR A 446 0.54 -2.00 14.30
CA TYR A 446 -0.56 -2.93 14.05
C TYR A 446 -0.05 -4.28 13.52
N HIS A 447 -0.52 -5.37 14.14
CA HIS A 447 -0.15 -6.74 13.82
C HIS A 447 -1.41 -7.57 13.54
N LYS A 448 -1.56 -8.05 12.30
CA LYS A 448 -2.67 -8.93 11.91
C LYS A 448 -2.30 -10.39 12.16
N PHE A 449 -3.10 -11.10 12.95
CA PHE A 449 -2.94 -12.51 13.28
C PHE A 449 -4.26 -13.28 13.02
N PRO A 450 -4.60 -13.60 11.76
CA PRO A 450 -5.93 -14.06 11.41
C PRO A 450 -6.22 -15.47 11.97
N THR A 451 -7.32 -15.64 12.70
CA THR A 451 -7.73 -16.93 13.28
C THR A 451 -9.16 -17.30 12.92
N VAL A 452 -9.49 -18.59 12.95
CA VAL A 452 -10.85 -19.08 12.67
C VAL A 452 -11.83 -18.61 13.74
N SER A 453 -12.97 -18.06 13.31
CA SER A 453 -13.98 -17.54 14.23
C SER A 453 -14.73 -18.68 14.93
N LYS A 454 -15.11 -18.47 16.19
CA LYS A 454 -15.91 -19.39 17.04
C LYS A 454 -15.28 -20.75 17.36
N VAL A 455 -14.05 -21.02 16.92
CA VAL A 455 -13.33 -22.26 17.22
C VAL A 455 -12.13 -21.92 18.11
N PRO A 456 -11.79 -22.74 19.13
CA PRO A 456 -10.55 -22.59 19.89
C PRO A 456 -9.32 -22.69 18.98
N PRO A 457 -8.33 -21.80 19.15
CA PRO A 457 -7.07 -21.87 18.43
C PRO A 457 -6.37 -23.23 18.57
N THR A 458 -5.70 -23.67 17.50
CA THR A 458 -4.88 -24.87 17.49
C THR A 458 -3.59 -24.68 18.29
N ALA A 459 -2.89 -25.78 18.61
CA ALA A 459 -1.61 -25.70 19.31
C ALA A 459 -0.56 -24.90 18.52
N GLU A 460 -0.56 -25.05 17.20
CA GLU A 460 0.32 -24.32 16.29
C GLU A 460 -0.02 -22.83 16.24
N GLU A 461 -1.31 -22.47 16.17
CA GLU A 461 -1.73 -21.06 16.23
C GLU A 461 -1.34 -20.42 17.58
N VAL A 462 -1.45 -21.15 18.69
CA VAL A 462 -1.01 -20.67 20.00
C VAL A 462 0.49 -20.43 20.03
N GLU A 463 1.30 -21.35 19.51
CA GLU A 463 2.75 -21.22 19.45
C GLU A 463 3.16 -20.00 18.60
N GLN A 464 2.56 -19.84 17.43
CA GLN A 464 2.80 -18.69 16.55
C GLN A 464 2.42 -17.36 17.21
N PHE A 465 1.29 -17.32 17.93
CA PHE A 465 0.89 -16.14 18.70
C PHE A 465 1.92 -15.82 19.79
N ILE A 466 2.38 -16.83 20.54
CA ILE A 466 3.41 -16.63 21.58
C ILE A 466 4.70 -16.07 20.97
N GLN A 467 5.17 -16.65 19.87
CA GLN A 467 6.35 -16.16 19.14
C GLN A 467 6.20 -14.71 18.66
N LEU A 468 5.01 -14.33 18.16
CA LEU A 468 4.70 -12.95 17.79
C LEU A 468 4.83 -12.01 18.99
N ILE A 469 4.22 -12.36 20.12
CA ILE A 469 4.28 -11.54 21.35
C ILE A 469 5.72 -11.44 21.86
N ASP A 470 6.49 -12.52 21.88
CA ASP A 470 7.89 -12.50 22.31
C ASP A 470 8.76 -11.64 21.39
N THR A 471 8.48 -11.67 20.09
CA THR A 471 9.15 -10.81 19.10
C THR A 471 8.83 -9.33 19.34
N ILE A 472 7.57 -9.01 19.66
CA ILE A 472 7.17 -7.64 20.02
C ILE A 472 7.91 -7.20 21.29
N ARG A 473 7.89 -8.03 22.33
CA ARG A 473 8.50 -7.72 23.64
C ARG A 473 10.02 -7.59 23.57
N SER A 474 10.71 -8.40 22.77
CA SER A 474 12.18 -8.33 22.64
C SER A 474 12.67 -7.05 21.94
N ARG A 475 11.77 -6.34 21.23
CA ARG A 475 12.07 -5.05 20.58
C ARG A 475 11.74 -3.84 21.44
N GLN A 476 11.11 -4.04 22.60
CA GLN A 476 10.78 -2.94 23.51
C GLN A 476 12.06 -2.46 24.21
N PRO A 477 12.30 -1.13 24.28
CA PRO A 477 13.46 -0.61 24.99
C PRO A 477 13.37 -0.96 26.49
N GLU A 478 14.50 -1.31 27.10
CA GLU A 478 14.62 -1.46 28.55
C GLU A 478 14.52 -0.08 29.23
N ASN A 479 13.32 0.48 29.32
CA ASN A 479 13.12 1.76 30.00
C ASN A 479 13.07 1.56 31.52
N ASN A 480 14.03 2.17 32.23
CA ASN A 480 14.17 2.15 33.68
C ASN A 480 13.25 3.13 34.44
N GLU A 481 12.47 3.98 33.74
CA GLU A 481 11.77 5.14 34.34
C GLU A 481 10.24 5.12 34.25
N GLY A 482 9.63 3.94 34.12
CA GLY A 482 8.24 3.77 34.57
C GLY A 482 7.15 4.21 33.59
N GLU A 483 6.91 3.38 32.58
CA GLU A 483 5.59 2.90 32.15
C GLU A 483 5.85 1.84 31.08
N LYS A 484 5.55 0.57 31.38
CA LYS A 484 5.82 -0.52 30.43
C LYS A 484 4.80 -0.50 29.32
N GLU A 485 5.29 -0.50 28.09
CA GLU A 485 4.47 -0.61 26.89
C GLU A 485 3.68 -1.92 26.89
N LEU A 486 2.35 -1.82 26.89
CA LEU A 486 1.45 -2.96 26.85
C LEU A 486 1.05 -3.31 25.43
N ILE A 487 0.58 -4.55 25.25
CA ILE A 487 0.10 -5.08 23.98
C ILE A 487 -1.43 -5.19 24.02
N GLY A 488 -2.09 -4.45 23.15
CA GLY A 488 -3.52 -4.53 22.92
C GLY A 488 -3.86 -5.77 22.09
N VAL A 489 -4.77 -6.62 22.55
CA VAL A 489 -5.22 -7.80 21.76
C VAL A 489 -6.73 -7.71 21.56
N HIS A 490 -7.19 -7.74 20.31
CA HIS A 490 -8.63 -7.79 20.02
C HIS A 490 -9.01 -8.87 19.05
N CYS A 491 -10.17 -9.47 19.30
CA CYS A 491 -10.98 -10.09 18.26
C CYS A 491 -12.10 -9.12 17.88
N HIS A 492 -13.36 -9.56 17.88
CA HIS A 492 -14.50 -8.68 17.67
C HIS A 492 -14.95 -7.99 18.97
N TYR A 493 -15.18 -8.75 20.04
CA TYR A 493 -15.59 -8.21 21.35
C TYR A 493 -14.49 -8.26 22.44
N GLY A 494 -13.37 -8.93 22.18
CA GLY A 494 -12.28 -9.04 23.16
C GLY A 494 -12.58 -9.94 24.36
N PHE A 495 -13.24 -11.09 24.16
CA PHE A 495 -13.56 -12.06 25.23
C PHE A 495 -12.99 -13.45 24.95
N ASN A 496 -13.66 -14.29 24.14
CA ASN A 496 -13.32 -15.71 24.02
C ASN A 496 -11.94 -15.99 23.40
N ARG A 497 -11.74 -15.69 22.12
CA ARG A 497 -10.45 -15.93 21.43
C ARG A 497 -9.31 -15.11 22.05
N THR A 498 -9.61 -13.84 22.37
CA THR A 498 -8.66 -12.93 23.03
C THR A 498 -8.20 -13.49 24.37
N GLY A 499 -9.14 -13.91 25.21
CA GLY A 499 -8.85 -14.53 26.50
C GLY A 499 -8.11 -15.86 26.34
N TYR A 500 -8.49 -16.69 25.37
CA TYR A 500 -7.81 -17.96 25.13
C TYR A 500 -6.31 -17.77 24.83
N PHE A 501 -5.96 -16.89 23.87
CA PHE A 501 -4.56 -16.60 23.56
C PHE A 501 -3.80 -15.98 24.74
N ILE A 502 -4.41 -15.00 25.43
CA ILE A 502 -3.77 -14.37 26.59
C ILE A 502 -3.54 -15.40 27.70
N VAL A 503 -4.53 -16.24 28.02
CA VAL A 503 -4.39 -17.30 29.03
C VAL A 503 -3.28 -18.27 28.63
N CYS A 504 -3.23 -18.73 27.38
CA CYS A 504 -2.16 -19.58 26.90
C CYS A 504 -0.78 -18.94 27.10
N TYR A 505 -0.63 -17.66 26.79
CA TYR A 505 0.62 -16.93 27.00
C TYR A 505 1.00 -16.85 28.49
N LEU A 506 0.05 -16.55 29.37
CA LEU A 506 0.30 -16.47 30.81
C LEU A 506 0.76 -17.82 31.38
N VAL A 507 0.20 -18.93 30.91
CA VAL A 507 0.62 -20.27 31.32
C VAL A 507 2.01 -20.61 30.77
N GLU A 508 2.24 -20.42 29.47
CA GLU A 508 3.48 -20.87 28.81
C GLU A 508 4.70 -19.96 29.02
N ARG A 509 4.49 -18.67 29.36
CA ARG A 509 5.57 -17.67 29.49
C ARG A 509 5.65 -16.98 30.85
N CYS A 510 4.62 -17.08 31.69
CA CYS A 510 4.53 -16.32 32.95
C CYS A 510 4.33 -17.19 34.19
N ASP A 511 4.46 -18.51 34.06
CA ASP A 511 4.33 -19.49 35.15
C ASP A 511 2.97 -19.47 35.88
N PHE A 512 1.91 -19.00 35.23
CA PHE A 512 0.57 -19.08 35.79
C PHE A 512 0.06 -20.53 35.68
N SER A 513 -0.66 -20.99 36.71
CA SER A 513 -1.54 -22.14 36.52
C SER A 513 -2.68 -21.77 35.58
N VAL A 514 -3.25 -22.73 34.84
CA VAL A 514 -4.39 -22.47 33.95
C VAL A 514 -5.57 -21.83 34.67
N LYS A 515 -5.79 -22.21 35.94
CA LYS A 515 -6.85 -21.65 36.79
C LYS A 515 -6.58 -20.19 37.11
N ASP A 516 -5.35 -19.85 37.50
CA ASP A 516 -4.98 -18.49 37.87
C ASP A 516 -4.97 -17.58 36.64
N ALA A 517 -4.51 -18.07 35.48
CA ALA A 517 -4.53 -17.30 34.24
C ALA A 517 -5.97 -16.97 33.78
N ILE A 518 -6.90 -17.93 33.90
CA ILE A 518 -8.32 -17.69 33.62
C ILE A 518 -8.90 -16.65 34.59
N ALA A 519 -8.58 -16.75 35.88
CA ALA A 519 -9.06 -15.82 36.90
C ALA A 519 -8.50 -14.41 36.69
N GLU A 520 -7.21 -14.30 36.35
CA GLU A 520 -6.52 -13.04 36.02
C GLU A 520 -7.20 -12.35 34.82
N PHE A 521 -7.49 -13.11 33.76
CA PHE A 521 -8.22 -12.57 32.61
C PHE A 521 -9.64 -12.13 32.98
N ALA A 522 -10.39 -12.93 33.74
CA ALA A 522 -11.77 -12.62 34.12
C ALA A 522 -11.88 -11.42 35.06
N THR A 523 -10.88 -11.20 35.92
CA THR A 523 -10.79 -10.06 36.83
C THR A 523 -10.61 -8.76 36.06
N ASN A 524 -9.66 -8.74 35.12
CA ASN A 524 -9.32 -7.52 34.38
C ASN A 524 -10.20 -7.29 33.13
N ARG A 525 -10.84 -8.34 32.60
CA ARG A 525 -11.87 -8.28 31.55
C ARG A 525 -13.16 -8.93 32.08
N PRO A 526 -14.08 -8.14 32.69
CA PRO A 526 -15.29 -8.68 33.30
C PRO A 526 -16.08 -9.61 32.38
N HIS A 527 -16.60 -10.70 32.94
CA HIS A 527 -17.21 -11.86 32.26
C HIS A 527 -16.22 -12.82 31.56
N GLY A 528 -14.93 -12.49 31.48
CA GLY A 528 -13.88 -13.39 30.99
C GLY A 528 -14.20 -14.11 29.68
N ILE A 529 -13.69 -15.35 29.56
CA ILE A 529 -14.05 -16.27 28.48
C ILE A 529 -15.46 -16.81 28.77
N ARG A 530 -16.40 -16.57 27.85
CA ARG A 530 -17.83 -16.86 28.03
C ARG A 530 -18.24 -18.22 27.48
N HIS A 531 -17.50 -18.74 26.52
CA HIS A 531 -17.84 -19.99 25.83
C HIS A 531 -17.11 -21.16 26.49
N SER A 532 -17.86 -22.13 27.01
CA SER A 532 -17.31 -23.30 27.72
C SER A 532 -16.27 -24.06 26.90
N HIS A 533 -16.51 -24.31 25.61
CA HIS A 533 -15.57 -25.03 24.76
C HIS A 533 -14.17 -24.40 24.66
N PHE A 534 -14.02 -23.09 24.89
CA PHE A 534 -12.70 -22.47 25.00
C PHE A 534 -12.04 -22.80 26.35
N LEU A 535 -12.80 -22.77 27.44
CA LEU A 535 -12.33 -23.14 28.78
C LEU A 535 -11.95 -24.63 28.84
N ASP A 536 -12.82 -25.50 28.33
CA ASP A 536 -12.60 -26.94 28.28
C ASP A 536 -11.30 -27.27 27.53
N ARG A 537 -11.05 -26.58 26.40
CA ARG A 537 -9.84 -26.78 25.61
C ARG A 537 -8.58 -26.29 26.32
N LEU A 538 -8.65 -25.21 27.11
CA LEU A 538 -7.53 -24.75 27.96
C LEU A 538 -7.17 -25.80 29.02
N TYR A 539 -8.17 -26.39 29.69
CA TYR A 539 -7.94 -27.46 30.67
C TYR A 539 -7.42 -28.74 30.03
N VAL A 540 -7.92 -29.14 28.85
CA VAL A 540 -7.35 -30.28 28.11
C VAL A 540 -5.87 -30.05 27.82
N ARG A 541 -5.53 -28.87 27.29
CA ARG A 541 -4.14 -28.51 26.93
C ARG A 541 -3.19 -28.50 28.12
N TYR A 542 -3.59 -27.89 29.24
CA TYR A 542 -2.68 -27.64 30.37
C TYR A 542 -2.86 -28.57 31.56
N SER A 543 -3.91 -29.38 31.62
CA SER A 543 -4.14 -30.34 32.71
C SER A 543 -4.08 -31.81 32.27
N VAL A 544 -4.26 -32.11 30.98
CA VAL A 544 -4.23 -33.50 30.47
C VAL A 544 -3.01 -33.73 29.56
N GLU A 545 -2.75 -32.85 28.59
CA GLU A 545 -1.62 -33.01 27.66
C GLU A 545 -0.25 -32.77 28.33
N ALA A 546 -0.21 -32.01 29.45
CA ALA A 546 0.99 -31.84 30.27
C ALA A 546 1.43 -33.15 30.97
N VAL A 547 0.48 -34.02 31.32
CA VAL A 547 0.72 -35.30 31.99
C VAL A 547 1.27 -36.38 31.03
N GLN A 548 1.22 -36.14 29.72
CA GLN A 548 1.73 -37.07 28.69
C GLN A 548 3.12 -36.73 28.16
N LYS A 549 3.71 -35.60 28.58
CA LYS A 549 5.07 -35.17 28.18
C LYS A 549 6.13 -35.44 29.26
N ASP A 550 5.72 -35.83 30.46
CA ASP A 550 6.54 -36.49 31.48
C ASP A 550 6.46 -38.01 31.30
#